data_AF-A0A166M2C7-F1
#
_entry.id   AF-A0A166M2C7-F1
#
_cell.length_a   1.000
_cell.length_b   1.000
_cell.length_c   1.000
_cell.angle_alpha   90.00
_cell.angle_beta   90.00
_cell.angle_gamma   90.00
#
_symmetry.space_group_name_H-M   'P 1'
#
loop_
_entity.id
_entity.type
_entity.pdbx_description
1 polymer ?
#
loop_
_entity_poly.entity_id
_entity_poly.type
_entity_poly.pdbx_seq_one_letter_code
_entity_poly.pdbx_strand_id
1 'polypeptide(L)'
;MVNSGQQPSGMAIDQNSPSSLQMIKVGDRTTWLEALKTERPVLIHLNADTTWLIQLPYPPPTTPPSGRKRFNILLDPWLQGPQTDVASWFSTQWHVVEPSVKTMDQLNSILASLEGCGEGAKVTNSSYIDVVAISHEFTDHCNQPTLEELPPSTPVFAADKAARSIRSWKHFDSVTTIPCFSSTANNWKTDLSIAGLPSWVGIGRVVTNGDPMYFHSAIMVAFDLDKSETILYSPHGIQASDLAFVRNSGFITLALLHGLHDVRIWMTKQLNLGAMNGIKAVGETGARYWIATHDEPKKGTGFIAHMLLRTRYTLREALDAEEKRMRCKLPEYVFVELGSGDGLLLL
;
A
#
# COMPACT_ATOMS: atom_id res chain seq x y z
N MET A 1 -31.80 -27.89 -48.75
CA MET A 1 -32.26 -26.87 -47.80
C MET A 1 -32.56 -27.57 -46.47
N VAL A 2 -31.81 -27.22 -45.41
CA VAL A 2 -32.24 -26.96 -44.00
C VAL A 2 -33.15 -28.02 -43.33
N ASN A 3 -32.96 -28.58 -42.13
CA ASN A 3 -32.03 -28.41 -41.00
C ASN A 3 -32.13 -29.71 -40.16
N SER A 4 -31.03 -30.25 -39.66
CA SER A 4 -31.02 -31.25 -38.58
C SER A 4 -30.64 -30.55 -37.28
N GLY A 5 -31.59 -30.41 -36.35
CA GLY A 5 -31.36 -29.79 -35.05
C GLY A 5 -30.55 -30.68 -34.12
N GLN A 6 -29.28 -30.37 -33.94
CA GLN A 6 -28.47 -30.79 -32.80
C GLN A 6 -28.65 -29.77 -31.67
N GLN A 7 -29.26 -30.18 -30.56
CA GLN A 7 -29.10 -29.48 -29.28
C GLN A 7 -27.69 -29.78 -28.75
N PRO A 8 -26.87 -28.77 -28.42
CA PRO A 8 -25.65 -29.02 -27.68
C PRO A 8 -25.97 -29.20 -26.19
N SER A 9 -25.46 -30.32 -25.68
CA SER A 9 -25.28 -30.67 -24.29
C SER A 9 -24.55 -29.59 -23.48
N GLY A 10 -25.05 -29.38 -22.26
CA GLY A 10 -24.41 -28.81 -21.07
C GLY A 10 -23.07 -28.08 -21.17
N MET A 11 -23.07 -26.82 -20.75
CA MET A 11 -22.01 -26.33 -19.89
C MET A 11 -22.60 -26.11 -18.50
N ALA A 12 -22.23 -26.99 -17.57
CA ALA A 12 -22.38 -26.72 -16.16
C ALA A 12 -21.55 -25.46 -15.86
N ILE A 13 -22.21 -24.41 -15.39
CA ILE A 13 -21.55 -23.24 -14.86
C ILE A 13 -20.84 -23.73 -13.59
N ASP A 14 -19.52 -23.81 -13.66
CA ASP A 14 -18.67 -24.11 -12.51
C ASP A 14 -18.92 -23.03 -11.44
N GLN A 15 -19.54 -23.43 -10.33
CA GLN A 15 -19.97 -22.56 -9.23
C GLN A 15 -18.80 -22.18 -8.29
N ASN A 16 -17.62 -21.92 -8.82
CA ASN A 16 -16.57 -21.26 -8.05
C ASN A 16 -16.86 -19.76 -8.01
N SER A 17 -17.81 -19.41 -7.14
CA SER A 17 -18.05 -18.04 -6.71
C SER A 17 -16.72 -17.40 -6.25
N PRO A 18 -16.41 -16.15 -6.62
CA PRO A 18 -15.31 -15.46 -5.95
C PRO A 18 -15.65 -15.43 -4.46
N SER A 19 -14.77 -15.98 -3.63
CA SER A 19 -14.85 -15.87 -2.18
C SER A 19 -15.26 -14.45 -1.82
N SER A 20 -16.43 -14.27 -1.20
CA SER A 20 -16.95 -12.95 -0.83
C SER A 20 -15.85 -12.15 -0.14
N LEU A 21 -15.61 -10.92 -0.60
CA LEU A 21 -14.58 -10.05 -0.01
C LEU A 21 -14.83 -9.92 1.49
N GLN A 22 -13.85 -10.30 2.30
CA GLN A 22 -13.93 -10.15 3.74
C GLN A 22 -13.42 -8.76 4.12
N MET A 23 -14.36 -7.81 4.11
CA MET A 23 -14.14 -6.44 4.52
C MET A 23 -13.98 -6.35 6.04
N ILE A 24 -13.09 -5.49 6.48
CA ILE A 24 -12.78 -5.23 7.89
C ILE A 24 -13.05 -3.75 8.17
N LYS A 25 -13.42 -3.41 9.40
CA LYS A 25 -13.46 -2.02 9.85
C LYS A 25 -12.69 -1.88 11.15
N VAL A 26 -11.89 -0.82 11.27
CA VAL A 26 -11.17 -0.46 12.50
C VAL A 26 -12.17 -0.32 13.67
N GLY A 27 -13.39 0.17 13.42
CA GLY A 27 -14.43 0.25 14.45
C GLY A 27 -15.04 -1.09 14.88
N ASP A 28 -14.86 -2.15 14.10
CA ASP A 28 -15.39 -3.50 14.38
C ASP A 28 -14.24 -4.45 14.76
N ARG A 29 -13.94 -4.49 16.06
CA ARG A 29 -12.86 -5.31 16.62
C ARG A 29 -13.10 -6.80 16.44
N THR A 30 -14.35 -7.25 16.45
CA THR A 30 -14.68 -8.67 16.33
C THR A 30 -14.33 -9.18 14.94
N THR A 31 -14.80 -8.49 13.89
CA THR A 31 -14.48 -8.88 12.50
C THR A 31 -12.99 -8.81 12.22
N TRP A 32 -12.29 -7.79 12.76
CA TRP A 32 -10.85 -7.69 12.64
C TRP A 32 -10.13 -8.86 13.33
N LEU A 33 -10.50 -9.20 14.57
CA LEU A 33 -9.95 -10.35 15.30
C LEU A 33 -10.18 -11.68 14.56
N GLU A 34 -11.35 -11.90 13.97
CA GLU A 34 -11.62 -13.11 13.18
C GLU A 34 -10.73 -13.17 11.93
N ALA A 35 -10.55 -12.06 11.22
CA ALA A 35 -9.62 -12.00 10.09
C ALA A 35 -8.17 -12.31 10.52
N LEU A 36 -7.77 -11.85 11.71
CA LEU A 36 -6.46 -12.11 12.29
C LEU A 36 -6.24 -13.57 12.75
N LYS A 37 -7.25 -14.43 12.72
CA LYS A 37 -7.08 -15.89 12.93
C LYS A 37 -6.69 -16.65 11.67
N THR A 38 -6.79 -16.02 10.50
CA THR A 38 -6.46 -16.66 9.23
C THR A 38 -4.95 -16.63 8.95
N GLU A 39 -4.41 -17.56 8.18
CA GLU A 39 -2.99 -17.54 7.78
C GLU A 39 -2.73 -16.59 6.58
N ARG A 40 -3.53 -15.53 6.43
CA ARG A 40 -3.44 -14.58 5.31
C ARG A 40 -3.19 -13.14 5.78
N PRO A 41 -2.58 -12.28 4.94
CA PRO A 41 -2.37 -10.88 5.26
C PRO A 41 -3.67 -10.10 5.44
N VAL A 42 -3.69 -9.19 6.42
CA VAL A 42 -4.75 -8.18 6.57
C VAL A 42 -4.19 -6.81 6.19
N LEU A 43 -4.93 -6.06 5.38
CA LEU A 43 -4.61 -4.70 4.97
C LEU A 43 -5.66 -3.74 5.51
N ILE A 44 -5.26 -2.68 6.22
CA ILE A 44 -6.16 -1.65 6.74
C ILE A 44 -5.73 -0.28 6.20
N HIS A 45 -6.69 0.50 5.69
CA HIS A 45 -6.49 1.90 5.32
C HIS A 45 -6.78 2.78 6.53
N LEU A 46 -5.76 3.40 7.12
CA LEU A 46 -5.92 4.15 8.37
C LEU A 46 -6.39 5.58 8.15
N ASN A 47 -6.04 6.20 7.01
CA ASN A 47 -6.62 7.46 6.52
C ASN A 47 -7.31 7.22 5.16
N ALA A 48 -7.70 8.27 4.45
CA ALA A 48 -8.29 8.16 3.11
C ALA A 48 -7.27 8.36 1.98
N ASP A 49 -5.97 8.34 2.30
CA ASP A 49 -4.87 8.75 1.43
C ASP A 49 -3.78 7.67 1.35
N THR A 50 -2.73 7.76 2.19
CA THR A 50 -1.46 7.02 2.05
C THR A 50 -1.12 6.13 3.24
N THR A 51 -1.83 6.24 4.37
CA THR A 51 -1.46 5.51 5.59
C THR A 51 -2.11 4.13 5.64
N TRP A 52 -1.28 3.10 5.48
CA TRP A 52 -1.71 1.71 5.46
C TRP A 52 -1.05 0.90 6.57
N LEU A 53 -1.81 -0.03 7.16
CA LEU A 53 -1.29 -1.05 8.04
C LEU A 53 -1.40 -2.42 7.35
N ILE A 54 -0.26 -3.10 7.18
CA ILE A 54 -0.20 -4.48 6.71
C ILE A 54 0.10 -5.37 7.91
N GLN A 55 -0.70 -6.41 8.11
CA GLN A 55 -0.52 -7.38 9.19
C GLN A 55 -0.28 -8.76 8.63
N LEU A 56 0.97 -9.20 8.68
CA LEU A 56 1.37 -10.52 8.20
C LEU A 56 1.28 -11.56 9.32
N PRO A 57 0.77 -12.77 9.05
CA PRO A 57 0.95 -13.90 9.97
C PRO A 57 2.43 -14.30 10.01
N TYR A 58 2.85 -14.99 11.07
CA TYR A 58 4.19 -15.57 11.14
C TYR A 58 4.19 -16.94 10.45
N PRO A 59 5.06 -17.18 9.45
CA PRO A 59 5.10 -18.46 8.75
C PRO A 59 5.73 -19.56 9.64
N PRO A 60 5.19 -20.79 9.66
CA PRO A 60 5.88 -21.92 10.26
C PRO A 60 7.26 -22.15 9.62
N PRO A 61 8.31 -22.54 10.38
CA PRO A 61 8.34 -22.83 11.81
C PRO A 61 8.69 -21.60 12.68
N THR A 62 8.53 -20.38 12.17
CA THR A 62 8.87 -19.15 12.90
C THR A 62 7.96 -18.99 14.11
N THR A 63 8.54 -19.02 15.31
CA THR A 63 7.81 -18.71 16.55
C THR A 63 7.67 -17.19 16.67
N PRO A 64 6.43 -16.66 16.80
CA PRO A 64 6.22 -15.24 17.07
C PRO A 64 6.90 -14.80 18.39
N PRO A 65 7.36 -13.55 18.49
CA PRO A 65 7.79 -13.00 19.78
C PRO A 65 6.64 -13.03 20.81
N SER A 66 7.00 -13.05 22.10
CA SER A 66 6.00 -13.08 23.18
C SER A 66 5.02 -11.91 23.07
N GLY A 67 3.71 -12.21 23.09
CA GLY A 67 2.65 -11.19 22.98
C GLY A 67 2.41 -10.68 21.56
N ARG A 68 2.96 -11.34 20.53
CA ARG A 68 2.77 -11.01 19.11
C ARG A 68 2.10 -12.19 18.39
N LYS A 69 1.11 -11.91 17.58
CA LYS A 69 0.49 -12.86 16.62
C LYS A 69 0.69 -12.41 15.19
N ARG A 70 0.95 -11.12 14.98
CA ARG A 70 1.18 -10.53 13.65
C ARG A 70 2.45 -9.71 13.60
N PHE A 71 3.06 -9.71 12.42
CA PHE A 71 4.09 -8.76 12.05
C PHE A 71 3.42 -7.56 11.36
N ASN A 72 3.44 -6.41 12.02
CA ASN A 72 2.72 -5.19 11.64
C ASN A 72 3.67 -4.20 10.96
N ILE A 73 3.39 -3.91 9.69
CA ILE A 73 4.13 -2.95 8.85
C ILE A 73 3.24 -1.72 8.64
N LEU A 74 3.74 -0.55 9.03
CA LEU A 74 3.06 0.73 8.79
C LEU A 74 3.65 1.42 7.56
N LEU A 75 2.83 1.78 6.58
CA LEU A 75 3.23 2.51 5.39
C LEU A 75 2.83 3.98 5.51
N ASP A 76 3.75 4.88 5.14
CA ASP A 76 3.52 6.31 4.94
C ASP A 76 2.56 6.97 5.96
N PRO A 77 2.92 6.99 7.25
CA PRO A 77 2.04 7.52 8.28
C PRO A 77 1.91 9.05 8.23
N TRP A 78 0.68 9.50 8.02
CA TRP A 78 0.22 10.88 8.16
C TRP A 78 -1.18 10.84 8.78
N LEU A 79 -1.25 11.09 10.09
CA LEU A 79 -2.50 10.99 10.87
C LEU A 79 -3.11 12.34 11.20
N GLN A 80 -2.29 13.36 11.41
CA GLN A 80 -2.74 14.69 11.78
C GLN A 80 -1.84 15.78 11.20
N GLY A 81 -2.35 17.01 11.28
CA GLY A 81 -1.62 18.20 10.84
C GLY A 81 -1.57 18.36 9.32
N PRO A 82 -1.00 19.49 8.86
CA PRO A 82 -0.85 19.77 7.44
C PRO A 82 0.30 18.97 6.80
N GLN A 83 0.18 18.73 5.50
CA GLN A 83 1.31 18.56 4.59
C GLN A 83 1.84 19.94 4.23
N THR A 84 3.14 20.19 4.40
CA THR A 84 3.82 21.40 3.91
C THR A 84 5.16 21.04 3.31
N ASP A 85 5.29 21.18 2.00
CA ASP A 85 6.54 20.89 1.28
C ASP A 85 7.14 22.17 0.69
N VAL A 86 8.49 22.23 0.66
CA VAL A 86 9.31 23.36 0.20
C VAL A 86 9.16 24.63 1.06
N ALA A 87 7.96 25.23 1.10
CA ALA A 87 7.61 26.34 1.97
C ALA A 87 6.07 26.47 2.09
N SER A 88 5.55 26.96 3.22
CA SER A 88 4.10 27.10 3.46
C SER A 88 3.37 28.03 2.48
N TRP A 89 4.08 28.98 1.87
CA TRP A 89 3.52 29.84 0.81
C TRP A 89 3.44 29.15 -0.56
N PHE A 90 4.15 28.02 -0.74
CA PHE A 90 4.24 27.27 -1.99
C PHE A 90 3.08 26.26 -2.11
N SER A 91 2.92 25.37 -1.11
CA SER A 91 1.83 24.40 -1.03
C SER A 91 1.65 23.90 0.40
N THR A 92 0.46 24.08 0.96
CA THR A 92 0.04 23.41 2.20
C THR A 92 -1.28 22.69 1.95
N GLN A 93 -1.39 21.44 2.38
CA GLN A 93 -2.58 20.62 2.20
C GLN A 93 -3.03 19.97 3.50
N TRP A 94 -4.32 19.68 3.61
CA TRP A 94 -4.95 19.00 4.75
C TRP A 94 -5.86 17.89 4.25
N HIS A 95 -5.96 16.83 5.06
CA HIS A 95 -7.03 15.84 4.95
C HIS A 95 -8.40 16.53 4.95
N VAL A 96 -9.30 16.02 4.11
CA VAL A 96 -10.73 16.34 4.11
C VAL A 96 -11.53 15.28 4.86
N VAL A 97 -11.07 14.02 4.78
CA VAL A 97 -11.60 12.89 5.51
C VAL A 97 -10.75 12.67 6.77
N GLU A 98 -11.40 12.67 7.93
CA GLU A 98 -10.70 12.44 9.20
C GLU A 98 -10.11 11.02 9.25
N PRO A 99 -8.83 10.86 9.65
CA PRO A 99 -8.25 9.53 9.84
C PRO A 99 -8.95 8.73 10.95
N SER A 100 -9.08 7.42 10.73
CA SER A 100 -9.74 6.48 11.65
C SER A 100 -9.01 6.31 12.99
N VAL A 101 -7.74 6.68 13.03
CA VAL A 101 -6.91 6.81 14.22
C VAL A 101 -6.21 8.16 14.20
N LYS A 102 -6.16 8.85 15.34
CA LYS A 102 -5.61 10.21 15.45
C LYS A 102 -4.14 10.21 15.85
N THR A 103 -3.72 9.26 16.67
CA THR A 103 -2.35 9.19 17.20
C THR A 103 -1.80 7.78 17.10
N MET A 104 -0.47 7.66 17.12
CA MET A 104 0.22 6.37 17.22
C MET A 104 -0.10 5.67 18.53
N ASP A 105 -0.33 6.40 19.63
CA ASP A 105 -0.79 5.82 20.89
C ASP A 105 -2.17 5.15 20.76
N GLN A 106 -3.10 5.78 20.03
CA GLN A 106 -4.42 5.19 19.77
C GLN A 106 -4.28 3.92 18.93
N LEU A 107 -3.50 3.97 17.85
CA LEU A 107 -3.24 2.79 17.00
C LEU A 107 -2.56 1.67 17.80
N ASN A 108 -1.57 2.00 18.62
CA ASN A 108 -0.85 1.05 19.46
C ASN A 108 -1.77 0.37 20.48
N SER A 109 -2.65 1.13 21.13
CA SER A 109 -3.65 0.62 22.08
C SER A 109 -4.62 -0.35 21.41
N ILE A 110 -5.01 -0.04 20.16
CA ILE A 110 -5.83 -0.91 19.34
C ILE A 110 -5.10 -2.22 19.03
N LEU A 111 -3.85 -2.15 18.58
CA LEU A 111 -3.09 -3.35 18.23
C LEU A 111 -2.81 -4.23 19.45
N ALA A 112 -2.57 -3.62 20.61
CA ALA A 112 -2.43 -4.33 21.88
C ALA A 112 -3.68 -5.15 22.24
N SER A 113 -4.88 -4.58 22.04
CA SER A 113 -6.13 -5.29 22.32
C SER A 113 -6.36 -6.47 21.37
N LEU A 114 -5.95 -6.35 20.10
CA LEU A 114 -6.01 -7.45 19.14
C LEU A 114 -5.07 -8.61 19.51
N GLU A 115 -3.96 -8.31 20.18
CA GLU A 115 -3.01 -9.32 20.68
C GLU A 115 -3.48 -10.01 21.97
N GLY A 116 -4.55 -9.51 22.60
CA GLY A 116 -5.12 -10.07 23.83
C GLY A 116 -4.62 -9.39 25.12
N CYS A 117 -3.89 -8.29 25.00
CA CYS A 117 -3.64 -7.38 26.12
C CYS A 117 -4.89 -6.52 26.30
N GLY A 118 -5.67 -6.72 27.38
CA GLY A 118 -7.00 -6.11 27.56
C GLY A 118 -7.06 -4.58 27.34
N GLU A 119 -8.28 -4.07 27.07
CA GLU A 119 -8.52 -2.64 26.90
C GLU A 119 -7.97 -1.85 28.10
N GLY A 120 -7.11 -0.86 27.85
CA GLY A 120 -6.47 -0.07 28.91
C GLY A 120 -5.16 -0.64 29.47
N ALA A 121 -4.54 -1.63 28.80
CA ALA A 121 -3.13 -1.92 29.03
C ALA A 121 -2.33 -0.62 28.89
N LYS A 122 -1.81 -0.10 30.01
CA LYS A 122 -0.95 1.08 30.04
C LYS A 122 0.10 0.92 28.95
N VAL A 123 0.24 1.96 28.12
CA VAL A 123 1.36 2.23 27.21
C VAL A 123 2.52 1.31 27.54
N THR A 124 2.61 0.19 26.82
CA THR A 124 3.81 -0.61 26.91
C THR A 124 4.92 0.25 26.32
N ASN A 125 6.09 0.30 26.95
CA ASN A 125 7.26 0.94 26.32
C ASN A 125 7.61 0.31 24.95
N SER A 126 6.97 -0.80 24.58
CA SER A 126 7.06 -1.46 23.28
C SER A 126 5.91 -1.06 22.36
N SER A 127 6.25 -0.62 21.16
CA SER A 127 5.32 -0.45 20.04
C SER A 127 4.81 -1.80 19.55
N TYR A 128 3.55 -1.87 19.15
CA TYR A 128 2.95 -2.98 18.42
C TYR A 128 3.12 -2.85 16.90
N ILE A 129 3.86 -1.85 16.44
CA ILE A 129 4.29 -1.68 15.05
C ILE A 129 5.73 -2.18 14.97
N ASP A 130 5.97 -3.24 14.20
CA ASP A 130 7.30 -3.85 14.12
C ASP A 130 8.24 -3.07 13.20
N VAL A 131 7.68 -2.42 12.18
CA VAL A 131 8.46 -1.67 11.20
C VAL A 131 7.62 -0.61 10.50
N VAL A 132 8.24 0.50 10.13
CA VAL A 132 7.66 1.54 9.27
C VAL A 132 8.35 1.53 7.91
N ALA A 133 7.59 1.60 6.82
CA ALA A 133 8.14 1.83 5.49
C ALA A 133 7.65 3.16 4.90
N ILE A 134 8.59 3.94 4.35
CA ILE A 134 8.34 5.28 3.79
C ILE A 134 8.69 5.33 2.31
N SER A 135 7.71 5.65 1.47
CA SER A 135 7.81 5.66 0.02
C SER A 135 8.51 6.91 -0.53
N HIS A 136 8.26 8.08 0.06
CA HIS A 136 8.68 9.37 -0.48
C HIS A 136 8.96 10.41 0.62
N GLU A 137 9.80 11.42 0.37
CA GLU A 137 10.16 12.44 1.36
C GLU A 137 9.09 13.52 1.63
N PHE A 138 7.99 13.51 0.89
CA PHE A 138 6.96 14.54 1.06
C PHE A 138 6.16 14.31 2.33
N THR A 139 5.68 15.39 2.92
CA THR A 139 5.12 15.37 4.28
C THR A 139 3.75 14.69 4.39
N ASP A 140 3.11 14.36 3.28
CA ASP A 140 1.92 13.49 3.18
C ASP A 140 2.27 11.98 3.10
N HIS A 141 3.56 11.65 3.12
CA HIS A 141 4.10 10.29 3.21
C HIS A 141 5.06 10.13 4.40
N CYS A 142 5.92 11.13 4.61
CA CYS A 142 7.00 11.17 5.59
C CYS A 142 6.71 12.28 6.62
N ASN A 143 5.58 12.18 7.32
CA ASN A 143 5.12 13.21 8.25
C ASN A 143 5.91 13.16 9.58
N GLN A 144 6.80 14.12 9.81
CA GLN A 144 7.65 14.15 11.01
C GLN A 144 6.85 14.13 12.32
N PRO A 145 5.82 14.99 12.55
CA PRO A 145 5.07 14.96 13.79
C PRO A 145 4.42 13.60 14.07
N THR A 146 3.84 12.97 13.06
CA THR A 146 3.22 11.64 13.19
C THR A 146 4.27 10.56 13.47
N LEU A 147 5.44 10.62 12.81
CA LEU A 147 6.51 9.63 12.98
C LEU A 147 7.18 9.73 14.35
N GLU A 148 7.41 10.94 14.87
CA GLU A 148 8.06 11.14 16.17
C GLU A 148 7.17 10.73 17.37
N GLU A 149 5.87 10.43 17.15
CA GLU A 149 5.03 9.76 18.15
C GLU A 149 5.45 8.30 18.39
N LEU A 150 6.17 7.66 17.46
CA LEU A 150 6.66 6.29 17.62
C LEU A 150 7.90 6.24 18.54
N PRO A 151 8.12 5.13 19.28
CA PRO A 151 9.34 4.95 20.05
C PRO A 151 10.61 5.00 19.17
N PRO A 152 11.73 5.58 19.66
CA PRO A 152 13.03 5.58 18.97
C PRO A 152 13.51 4.23 18.44
N SER A 153 13.15 3.16 19.15
CA SER A 153 13.51 1.78 18.81
C SER A 153 12.76 1.22 17.61
N THR A 154 11.75 1.92 17.09
CA THR A 154 10.97 1.48 15.92
C THR A 154 11.84 1.54 14.66
N PRO A 155 12.10 0.40 13.98
CA PRO A 155 12.89 0.40 12.74
C PRO A 155 12.15 1.13 11.61
N VAL A 156 12.87 1.99 10.89
CA VAL A 156 12.32 2.72 9.74
C VAL A 156 13.06 2.36 8.45
N PHE A 157 12.31 1.98 7.42
CA PHE A 157 12.81 1.60 6.10
C PHE A 157 12.29 2.59 5.07
N ALA A 158 13.15 3.43 4.52
CA ALA A 158 12.71 4.57 3.73
C ALA A 158 13.44 4.68 2.39
N ALA A 159 12.77 5.27 1.40
CA ALA A 159 13.41 5.72 0.18
C ALA A 159 14.55 6.70 0.50
N ASP A 160 15.59 6.74 -0.34
CA ASP A 160 16.87 7.40 -0.05
C ASP A 160 16.75 8.83 0.53
N LYS A 161 15.93 9.69 -0.07
CA LYS A 161 15.72 11.05 0.43
C LYS A 161 14.94 11.10 1.74
N ALA A 162 13.86 10.32 1.87
CA ALA A 162 13.11 10.20 3.11
C ALA A 162 14.01 9.69 4.24
N ALA A 163 14.83 8.67 3.99
CA ALA A 163 15.79 8.13 4.94
C ALA A 163 16.79 9.19 5.41
N ARG A 164 17.29 10.05 4.50
CA ARG A 164 18.14 11.20 4.87
C ARG A 164 17.40 12.20 5.77
N SER A 165 16.16 12.56 5.43
CA SER A 165 15.35 13.46 6.25
C SER A 165 15.13 12.88 7.64
N ILE A 166 14.68 11.63 7.75
CA ILE A 166 14.36 10.96 9.01
C ILE A 166 15.60 10.84 9.91
N ARG A 167 16.78 10.50 9.35
CA ARG A 167 18.05 10.49 10.10
C ARG A 167 18.41 11.87 10.67
N SER A 168 18.06 12.94 9.96
CA SER A 168 18.35 14.31 10.41
C SER A 168 17.54 14.72 11.65
N TRP A 169 16.38 14.08 11.88
CA TRP A 169 15.54 14.32 13.05
C TRP A 169 16.16 13.78 14.33
N LYS A 170 17.11 12.82 14.23
CA LYS A 170 17.81 12.20 15.36
C LYS A 170 16.87 11.57 16.41
N HIS A 171 15.73 11.08 15.94
CA HIS A 171 14.72 10.44 16.78
C HIS A 171 14.85 8.91 16.80
N PHE A 172 15.06 8.27 15.65
CA PHE A 172 15.09 6.81 15.54
C PHE A 172 16.50 6.22 15.65
N ASP A 173 16.61 5.07 16.33
CA ASP A 173 17.85 4.32 16.50
C ASP A 173 18.31 3.64 15.19
N SER A 174 17.36 3.28 14.33
CA SER A 174 17.61 2.56 13.07
C SER A 174 16.78 3.11 11.92
N VAL A 175 17.47 3.64 10.91
CA VAL A 175 16.88 4.11 9.65
C VAL A 175 17.65 3.51 8.49
N THR A 176 17.00 2.60 7.77
CA THR A 176 17.59 1.83 6.66
C THR A 176 17.08 2.38 5.34
N THR A 177 17.98 2.60 4.38
CA THR A 177 17.56 2.97 3.02
C THR A 177 17.12 1.71 2.29
N ILE A 178 15.90 1.71 1.75
CA ILE A 178 15.39 0.53 1.02
C ILE A 178 16.10 0.36 -0.33
N PRO A 179 16.47 -0.88 -0.70
CA PRO A 179 17.12 -1.18 -1.96
C PRO A 179 16.14 -1.09 -3.13
N CYS A 180 16.68 -0.81 -4.32
CA CYS A 180 15.92 -0.93 -5.57
C CYS A 180 15.86 -2.41 -6.00
N PHE A 181 14.68 -2.84 -6.45
CA PHE A 181 14.43 -4.15 -7.05
C PHE A 181 14.11 -3.95 -8.53
N SER A 182 14.70 -4.77 -9.39
CA SER A 182 14.59 -4.64 -10.85
C SER A 182 14.69 -6.01 -11.52
N SER A 183 14.57 -6.03 -12.85
CA SER A 183 14.73 -7.23 -13.66
C SER A 183 16.11 -7.90 -13.56
N THR A 184 17.12 -7.21 -13.03
CA THR A 184 18.48 -7.76 -12.81
C THR A 184 18.66 -8.33 -11.40
N ALA A 185 17.65 -8.20 -10.54
CA ALA A 185 17.70 -8.77 -9.20
C ALA A 185 17.60 -10.30 -9.28
N ASN A 186 18.39 -10.98 -8.46
CA ASN A 186 18.52 -12.44 -8.54
C ASN A 186 17.67 -13.14 -7.49
N ASN A 187 17.53 -12.55 -6.30
CA ASN A 187 16.80 -13.17 -5.20
C ASN A 187 16.35 -12.14 -4.17
N TRP A 188 15.04 -11.97 -4.01
CA TRP A 188 14.50 -11.01 -3.04
C TRP A 188 14.89 -11.32 -1.59
N LYS A 189 15.15 -12.58 -1.23
CA LYS A 189 15.58 -12.96 0.12
C LYS A 189 16.98 -12.43 0.45
N THR A 190 17.81 -12.17 -0.55
CA THR A 190 19.11 -11.51 -0.35
C THR A 190 19.01 -10.01 -0.61
N ASP A 191 18.19 -9.63 -1.57
CA ASP A 191 18.18 -8.27 -2.11
C ASP A 191 17.25 -7.34 -1.32
N LEU A 192 16.20 -7.88 -0.68
CA LEU A 192 15.15 -7.11 0.03
C LEU A 192 15.02 -7.44 1.52
N SER A 193 15.32 -8.67 1.95
CA SER A 193 15.30 -9.07 3.37
C SER A 193 16.58 -8.63 4.10
N ILE A 194 16.78 -7.31 4.16
CA ILE A 194 17.98 -6.68 4.72
C ILE A 194 17.94 -6.60 6.25
N ALA A 195 19.06 -6.21 6.85
CA ALA A 195 19.25 -6.17 8.31
C ALA A 195 18.11 -5.44 9.04
N GLY A 196 17.57 -6.08 10.08
CA GLY A 196 16.45 -5.59 10.87
C GLY A 196 15.09 -6.20 10.50
N LEU A 197 14.98 -6.85 9.34
CA LEU A 197 13.78 -7.61 8.95
C LEU A 197 13.93 -9.11 9.28
N PRO A 198 12.83 -9.81 9.62
CA PRO A 198 12.81 -11.26 9.61
C PRO A 198 13.19 -11.81 8.23
N SER A 199 13.86 -12.95 8.16
CA SER A 199 14.35 -13.55 6.89
C SER A 199 13.26 -13.91 5.88
N TRP A 200 12.00 -13.91 6.32
CA TRP A 200 10.82 -14.17 5.50
C TRP A 200 10.10 -12.88 5.07
N VAL A 201 10.62 -11.69 5.39
CA VAL A 201 10.08 -10.38 4.98
C VAL A 201 11.15 -9.56 4.28
N GLY A 202 10.81 -8.97 3.14
CA GLY A 202 11.65 -8.01 2.43
C GLY A 202 10.92 -6.71 2.19
N ILE A 203 11.63 -5.59 2.32
CA ILE A 203 11.11 -4.26 1.98
C ILE A 203 12.08 -3.60 1.01
N GLY A 204 11.60 -3.31 -0.19
CA GLY A 204 12.36 -2.67 -1.26
C GLY A 204 11.51 -1.67 -2.01
N ARG A 205 12.02 -1.23 -3.16
CA ARG A 205 11.25 -0.41 -4.10
C ARG A 205 11.55 -0.72 -5.55
N VAL A 206 10.54 -0.56 -6.40
CA VAL A 206 10.70 -0.46 -7.85
C VAL A 206 10.67 1.01 -8.23
N VAL A 207 11.52 1.44 -9.15
CA VAL A 207 11.64 2.84 -9.56
C VAL A 207 11.49 2.99 -11.07
N THR A 208 10.84 4.07 -11.47
CA THR A 208 10.87 4.50 -12.87
C THR A 208 12.20 5.19 -13.16
N ASN A 209 12.99 4.64 -14.09
CA ASN A 209 14.29 5.23 -14.41
C ASN A 209 14.15 6.59 -15.11
N GLY A 210 15.00 7.54 -14.71
CA GLY A 210 14.98 8.90 -15.27
C GLY A 210 13.83 9.77 -14.77
N ASP A 211 13.02 9.29 -13.82
CA ASP A 211 11.94 10.06 -13.25
C ASP A 211 12.46 11.18 -12.32
N PRO A 212 12.17 12.46 -12.60
CA PRO A 212 12.68 13.57 -11.78
C PRO A 212 12.18 13.45 -10.33
N MET A 213 13.08 13.42 -9.36
CA MET A 213 12.78 13.24 -7.92
C MET A 213 12.30 11.84 -7.49
N TYR A 214 12.07 10.90 -8.42
CA TYR A 214 11.49 9.59 -8.16
C TYR A 214 10.05 9.62 -7.62
N PHE A 215 9.19 10.52 -8.14
CA PHE A 215 7.74 10.48 -7.85
C PHE A 215 7.18 9.11 -8.18
N HIS A 216 7.53 8.59 -9.36
CA HIS A 216 6.98 7.36 -9.88
C HIS A 216 7.79 6.15 -9.41
N SER A 217 7.51 5.72 -8.18
CA SER A 217 8.08 4.53 -7.57
C SER A 217 7.00 3.69 -6.87
N ALA A 218 7.34 2.45 -6.53
CA ALA A 218 6.49 1.58 -5.73
C ALA A 218 7.30 0.94 -4.61
N ILE A 219 6.83 1.02 -3.37
CA ILE A 219 7.31 0.15 -2.29
C ILE A 219 6.89 -1.28 -2.64
N MET A 220 7.81 -2.20 -2.43
CA MET A 220 7.59 -3.63 -2.57
C MET A 220 7.76 -4.27 -1.19
N VAL A 221 6.66 -4.76 -0.63
CA VAL A 221 6.67 -5.62 0.56
C VAL A 221 6.61 -7.06 0.05
N ALA A 222 7.73 -7.77 0.16
CA ALA A 222 7.86 -9.18 -0.18
C ALA A 222 7.78 -10.02 1.09
N PHE A 223 7.12 -11.17 1.03
CA PHE A 223 7.08 -12.10 2.17
C PHE A 223 6.91 -13.55 1.72
N ASP A 224 7.28 -14.48 2.60
CA ASP A 224 7.16 -15.92 2.38
C ASP A 224 6.23 -16.56 3.42
N LEU A 225 5.02 -16.93 2.99
CA LEU A 225 4.03 -17.66 3.78
C LEU A 225 3.74 -19.01 3.10
N ASP A 226 4.77 -19.83 2.93
CA ASP A 226 4.86 -21.03 2.07
C ASP A 226 5.05 -20.74 0.58
N LYS A 227 4.71 -19.53 0.16
CA LYS A 227 4.94 -19.01 -1.20
C LYS A 227 5.50 -17.60 -1.10
N SER A 228 6.35 -17.24 -2.06
CA SER A 228 6.81 -15.85 -2.21
C SER A 228 5.66 -14.99 -2.74
N GLU A 229 5.18 -14.09 -1.91
CA GLU A 229 4.08 -13.18 -2.19
C GLU A 229 4.55 -11.73 -2.07
N THR A 230 3.82 -10.81 -2.70
CA THR A 230 4.12 -9.39 -2.59
C THR A 230 2.89 -8.49 -2.59
N ILE A 231 3.01 -7.38 -1.86
CA ILE A 231 2.13 -6.22 -1.93
C ILE A 231 2.95 -5.06 -2.48
N LEU A 232 2.45 -4.42 -3.54
CA LEU A 232 3.05 -3.26 -4.17
C LEU A 232 2.26 -2.01 -3.78
N TYR A 233 2.95 -0.96 -3.35
CA TYR A 233 2.34 0.29 -2.96
C TYR A 233 2.94 1.47 -3.73
N SER A 234 2.12 2.12 -4.56
CA SER A 234 2.54 3.15 -5.50
C SER A 234 1.57 4.35 -5.48
N PRO A 235 1.71 5.27 -4.53
CA PRO A 235 0.74 6.36 -4.31
C PRO A 235 0.74 7.41 -5.43
N HIS A 236 1.88 7.64 -6.07
CA HIS A 236 2.02 8.51 -7.24
C HIS A 236 1.94 7.73 -8.57
N GLY A 237 1.87 6.41 -8.49
CA GLY A 237 1.90 5.52 -9.65
C GLY A 237 3.31 5.29 -10.20
N ILE A 238 3.65 4.03 -10.39
CA ILE A 238 4.87 3.53 -11.03
C ILE A 238 4.56 3.28 -12.50
N GLN A 239 5.47 3.58 -13.43
CA GLN A 239 5.21 3.25 -14.83
C GLN A 239 4.98 1.74 -14.97
N ALA A 240 3.86 1.36 -15.57
CA ALA A 240 3.45 -0.05 -15.64
C ALA A 240 4.54 -0.96 -16.22
N SER A 241 5.26 -0.51 -17.25
CA SER A 241 6.34 -1.27 -17.88
C SER A 241 7.49 -1.59 -16.93
N ASP A 242 7.74 -0.77 -15.92
CA ASP A 242 8.78 -1.04 -14.92
C ASP A 242 8.35 -2.13 -13.93
N LEU A 243 7.08 -2.55 -13.93
CA LEU A 243 6.60 -3.69 -13.17
C LEU A 243 6.56 -5.00 -13.96
N ALA A 244 6.86 -4.99 -15.27
CA ALA A 244 6.76 -6.17 -16.14
C ALA A 244 7.60 -7.36 -15.64
N PHE A 245 8.70 -7.09 -14.94
CA PHE A 245 9.57 -8.13 -14.40
C PHE A 245 9.00 -8.82 -13.15
N VAL A 246 8.07 -8.19 -12.41
CA VAL A 246 7.58 -8.68 -11.11
C VAL A 246 6.94 -10.06 -11.25
N ARG A 247 6.15 -10.29 -12.30
CA ARG A 247 5.55 -11.60 -12.57
C ARG A 247 6.60 -12.69 -12.80
N ASN A 248 7.72 -12.32 -13.41
CA ASN A 248 8.82 -13.25 -13.71
C ASN A 248 9.78 -13.44 -12.52
N SER A 249 9.67 -12.62 -11.48
CA SER A 249 10.47 -12.74 -10.25
C SER A 249 9.99 -13.84 -9.29
N GLY A 250 8.97 -14.61 -9.68
CA GLY A 250 8.46 -15.74 -8.88
C GLY A 250 7.51 -15.33 -7.75
N PHE A 251 7.05 -14.08 -7.73
CA PHE A 251 6.06 -13.62 -6.77
C PHE A 251 4.63 -13.92 -7.21
N ILE A 252 3.78 -14.20 -6.23
CA ILE A 252 2.34 -13.97 -6.36
C ILE A 252 2.05 -12.55 -5.86
N THR A 253 1.66 -11.66 -6.77
CA THR A 253 1.24 -10.30 -6.38
C THR A 253 -0.18 -10.34 -5.82
N LEU A 254 -0.31 -10.20 -4.49
CA LEU A 254 -1.63 -10.16 -3.86
C LEU A 254 -2.34 -8.86 -4.17
N ALA A 255 -1.68 -7.73 -3.92
CA ALA A 255 -2.28 -6.42 -4.09
C ALA A 255 -1.34 -5.43 -4.75
N LEU A 256 -1.90 -4.60 -5.61
CA LEU A 256 -1.30 -3.36 -6.08
C LEU A 256 -2.15 -2.20 -5.56
N LEU A 257 -1.57 -1.39 -4.67
CA LEU A 257 -2.14 -0.15 -4.20
C LEU A 257 -1.69 0.97 -5.15
N HIS A 258 -2.61 1.47 -5.97
CA HIS A 258 -2.32 2.49 -6.99
C HIS A 258 -3.54 3.40 -7.18
N GLY A 259 -3.33 4.72 -7.18
CA GLY A 259 -4.41 5.69 -7.31
C GLY A 259 -5.09 5.71 -8.69
N LEU A 260 -6.35 6.12 -8.71
CA LEU A 260 -7.14 6.34 -9.92
C LEU A 260 -6.93 7.74 -10.51
N HIS A 261 -6.61 8.73 -9.69
CA HIS A 261 -6.54 10.11 -10.11
C HIS A 261 -5.24 10.43 -10.87
N ASP A 262 -5.37 10.98 -12.08
CA ASP A 262 -4.26 11.62 -12.79
C ASP A 262 -4.13 13.05 -12.23
N VAL A 263 -2.97 13.36 -11.67
CA VAL A 263 -2.67 14.69 -11.09
C VAL A 263 -1.47 15.26 -11.82
N ARG A 264 -1.60 16.51 -12.29
CA ARG A 264 -0.53 17.22 -12.99
C ARG A 264 -0.36 18.62 -12.42
N ILE A 265 0.88 19.10 -12.41
CA ILE A 265 1.15 20.53 -12.31
C ILE A 265 1.10 21.06 -13.74
N TRP A 266 0.04 21.81 -14.05
CA TRP A 266 -0.19 22.32 -15.41
C TRP A 266 -0.13 21.21 -16.48
N MET A 267 0.34 21.53 -17.70
CA MET A 267 0.59 20.56 -18.77
C MET A 267 2.03 20.01 -18.78
N THR A 268 2.84 20.29 -17.75
CA THR A 268 4.30 20.06 -17.80
C THR A 268 4.79 18.88 -16.96
N LYS A 269 4.18 18.63 -15.80
CA LYS A 269 4.65 17.58 -14.90
C LYS A 269 3.50 16.74 -14.36
N GLN A 270 3.56 15.44 -14.64
CA GLN A 270 2.66 14.46 -14.06
C GLN A 270 3.16 14.08 -12.66
N LEU A 271 2.28 14.19 -11.68
CA LEU A 271 2.52 13.83 -10.28
C LEU A 271 1.93 12.47 -9.94
N ASN A 272 0.70 12.19 -10.42
CA ASN A 272 0.06 10.89 -10.28
C ASN A 272 -0.28 10.31 -11.66
N LEU A 273 0.04 9.03 -11.90
CA LEU A 273 -0.18 8.38 -13.20
C LEU A 273 -1.65 7.99 -13.48
N GLY A 274 -2.46 7.82 -12.43
CA GLY A 274 -3.90 7.57 -12.51
C GLY A 274 -4.32 6.22 -13.09
N ALA A 275 -5.64 6.06 -13.28
CA ALA A 275 -6.30 4.79 -13.56
C ALA A 275 -5.83 4.09 -14.84
N MET A 276 -5.50 4.84 -15.90
CA MET A 276 -5.03 4.27 -17.17
C MET A 276 -3.71 3.53 -17.02
N ASN A 277 -2.81 4.08 -16.19
CA ASN A 277 -1.57 3.40 -15.85
C ASN A 277 -1.84 2.26 -14.85
N GLY A 278 -2.74 2.45 -13.89
CA GLY A 278 -3.16 1.42 -12.93
C GLY A 278 -3.62 0.13 -13.59
N ILE A 279 -4.52 0.20 -14.59
CA ILE A 279 -4.99 -0.99 -15.34
C ILE A 279 -3.82 -1.76 -15.96
N LYS A 280 -2.85 -1.05 -16.55
CA LYS A 280 -1.66 -1.67 -17.14
C LYS A 280 -0.76 -2.28 -16.08
N ALA A 281 -0.53 -1.56 -14.98
CA ALA A 281 0.31 -2.02 -13.87
C ALA A 281 -0.24 -3.30 -13.23
N VAL A 282 -1.57 -3.42 -13.09
CA VAL A 282 -2.23 -4.68 -12.70
C VAL A 282 -1.99 -5.77 -13.75
N GLY A 283 -2.09 -5.43 -15.04
CA GLY A 283 -1.81 -6.34 -16.14
C GLY A 283 -0.38 -6.87 -16.17
N GLU A 284 0.62 -6.05 -15.84
CA GLU A 284 2.04 -6.40 -15.80
C GLU A 284 2.40 -7.27 -14.59
N THR A 285 1.83 -6.95 -13.43
CA THR A 285 2.09 -7.68 -12.17
C THR A 285 1.27 -8.97 -12.06
N GLY A 286 0.05 -8.97 -12.58
CA GLY A 286 -0.94 -10.01 -12.27
C GLY A 286 -1.52 -9.87 -10.85
N ALA A 287 -1.56 -8.65 -10.30
CA ALA A 287 -2.11 -8.41 -8.98
C ALA A 287 -3.56 -8.91 -8.86
N ARG A 288 -3.84 -9.69 -7.81
CA ARG A 288 -5.21 -10.18 -7.55
C ARG A 288 -6.14 -9.04 -7.15
N TYR A 289 -5.67 -8.12 -6.32
CA TYR A 289 -6.40 -6.93 -5.88
C TYR A 289 -5.76 -5.67 -6.43
N TRP A 290 -6.57 -4.79 -7.03
CA TRP A 290 -6.21 -3.40 -7.24
C TRP A 290 -6.94 -2.55 -6.21
N ILE A 291 -6.17 -1.93 -5.32
CA ILE A 291 -6.72 -1.15 -4.21
C ILE A 291 -6.41 0.32 -4.45
N ALA A 292 -7.45 1.16 -4.44
CA ALA A 292 -7.27 2.60 -4.60
C ALA A 292 -6.48 3.19 -3.41
N THR A 293 -5.56 4.12 -3.68
CA THR A 293 -4.77 4.82 -2.66
C THR A 293 -4.41 6.22 -3.15
N HIS A 294 -4.17 7.13 -2.22
CA HIS A 294 -3.70 8.49 -2.49
C HIS A 294 -4.66 9.31 -3.40
N ASP A 295 -5.93 8.91 -3.39
CA ASP A 295 -6.99 9.50 -4.19
C ASP A 295 -7.77 10.57 -3.43
N GLU A 296 -7.49 10.79 -2.13
CA GLU A 296 -8.20 11.76 -1.31
C GLU A 296 -8.20 13.15 -1.97
N PRO A 297 -9.37 13.81 -2.09
CA PRO A 297 -9.41 15.23 -2.32
C PRO A 297 -8.79 15.95 -1.12
N LYS A 298 -7.63 16.57 -1.28
CA LYS A 298 -6.98 17.37 -0.23
C LYS A 298 -7.45 18.82 -0.30
N LYS A 299 -7.65 19.47 0.86
CA LYS A 299 -7.86 20.92 0.91
C LYS A 299 -6.49 21.59 0.79
N GLY A 300 -6.26 22.40 -0.23
CA GLY A 300 -4.97 23.04 -0.48
C GLY A 300 -4.99 24.57 -0.41
N THR A 301 -3.90 25.17 0.05
CA THR A 301 -3.62 26.60 -0.06
C THR A 301 -2.23 26.84 -0.65
N GLY A 302 -1.97 28.04 -1.15
CA GLY A 302 -0.67 28.41 -1.75
C GLY A 302 -0.70 28.46 -3.28
N PHE A 303 0.42 28.87 -3.86
CA PHE A 303 0.53 29.18 -5.29
C PHE A 303 0.29 27.95 -6.19
N ILE A 304 0.86 26.79 -5.83
CA ILE A 304 0.74 25.57 -6.66
C ILE A 304 -0.65 24.95 -6.58
N ALA A 305 -1.41 25.15 -5.50
CA ALA A 305 -2.76 24.61 -5.38
C ALA A 305 -3.68 25.06 -6.55
N HIS A 306 -3.43 26.25 -7.10
CA HIS A 306 -4.21 26.83 -8.21
C HIS A 306 -3.80 26.26 -9.58
N MET A 307 -2.71 25.49 -9.62
CA MET A 307 -2.07 24.94 -10.82
C MET A 307 -2.23 23.43 -10.94
N LEU A 308 -2.75 22.79 -9.90
CA LEU A 308 -3.00 21.36 -9.87
C LEU A 308 -4.23 21.03 -10.72
N LEU A 309 -4.00 20.30 -11.80
CA LEU A 309 -5.05 19.72 -12.63
C LEU A 309 -5.24 18.27 -12.20
N ARG A 310 -6.44 17.95 -11.70
CA ARG A 310 -6.80 16.58 -11.30
C ARG A 310 -7.89 16.05 -12.23
N THR A 311 -7.58 15.00 -12.97
CA THR A 311 -8.58 14.24 -13.72
C THR A 311 -9.02 13.06 -12.86
N ARG A 312 -10.29 13.06 -12.49
CA ARG A 312 -10.89 11.98 -11.71
C ARG A 312 -11.53 10.98 -12.65
N TYR A 313 -11.26 9.70 -12.42
CA TYR A 313 -11.88 8.60 -13.13
C TYR A 313 -12.57 7.71 -12.11
N THR A 314 -13.79 7.29 -12.41
CA THR A 314 -14.32 6.05 -11.84
C THR A 314 -13.64 4.86 -12.50
N LEU A 315 -13.60 3.70 -11.82
CA LEU A 315 -13.09 2.47 -12.44
C LEU A 315 -13.79 2.18 -13.78
N ARG A 316 -15.13 2.35 -13.83
CA ARG A 316 -15.91 2.07 -15.03
C ARG A 316 -15.50 2.96 -16.21
N GLU A 317 -15.34 4.26 -15.99
CA GLU A 317 -14.88 5.18 -17.04
C GLU A 317 -13.49 4.80 -17.53
N ALA A 318 -12.62 4.37 -16.62
CA ALA A 318 -11.29 3.92 -16.97
C ALA A 318 -11.31 2.65 -17.83
N LEU A 319 -12.13 1.66 -17.47
CA LEU A 319 -12.28 0.44 -18.25
C LEU A 319 -12.88 0.71 -19.63
N ASP A 320 -13.96 1.50 -19.71
CA ASP A 320 -14.61 1.85 -20.97
C ASP A 320 -13.64 2.58 -21.93
N ALA A 321 -12.74 3.42 -21.38
CA ALA A 321 -11.71 4.11 -22.17
C ALA A 321 -10.64 3.13 -22.68
N GLU A 322 -10.20 2.19 -21.84
CA GLU A 322 -9.14 1.25 -22.18
C GLU A 322 -9.63 0.14 -23.13
N GLU A 323 -10.86 -0.37 -22.99
CA GLU A 323 -11.46 -1.33 -23.92
C GLU A 323 -11.57 -0.75 -25.34
N LYS A 324 -12.03 0.51 -25.44
CA LYS A 324 -12.09 1.24 -26.72
C LYS A 324 -10.70 1.38 -27.35
N ARG A 325 -9.65 1.49 -26.52
CA ARG A 325 -8.27 1.69 -26.96
C ARG A 325 -7.57 0.39 -27.37
N MET A 326 -7.72 -0.68 -26.59
CA MET A 326 -6.85 -1.86 -26.66
C MET A 326 -7.40 -2.99 -27.54
N ARG A 327 -8.70 -3.02 -27.89
CA ARG A 327 -9.34 -4.13 -28.64
C ARG A 327 -9.00 -5.54 -28.09
N CYS A 328 -8.58 -5.65 -26.82
CA CYS A 328 -8.16 -6.90 -26.17
C CYS A 328 -8.88 -7.08 -24.83
N LYS A 329 -8.86 -8.31 -24.29
CA LYS A 329 -9.47 -8.63 -22.99
C LYS A 329 -8.65 -7.98 -21.87
N LEU A 330 -9.31 -7.23 -20.99
CA LEU A 330 -8.71 -6.63 -19.80
C LEU A 330 -8.18 -7.71 -18.83
N PRO A 331 -7.14 -7.40 -18.02
CA PRO A 331 -6.66 -8.32 -17.00
C PRO A 331 -7.76 -8.61 -15.97
N GLU A 332 -7.77 -9.83 -15.44
CA GLU A 332 -8.69 -10.22 -14.37
C GLU A 332 -8.11 -9.80 -13.02
N TYR A 333 -8.85 -8.98 -12.28
CA TYR A 333 -8.50 -8.50 -10.94
C TYR A 333 -9.77 -8.11 -10.18
N VAL A 334 -9.65 -7.97 -8.86
CA VAL A 334 -10.70 -7.40 -8.02
C VAL A 334 -10.31 -5.97 -7.64
N PHE A 335 -11.11 -5.00 -8.06
CA PHE A 335 -10.93 -3.61 -7.65
C PHE A 335 -11.61 -3.35 -6.31
N VAL A 336 -10.93 -2.63 -5.41
CA VAL A 336 -11.43 -2.30 -4.07
C VAL A 336 -11.11 -0.85 -3.73
N GLU A 337 -12.12 -0.11 -3.28
CA GLU A 337 -11.96 1.20 -2.64
C GLU A 337 -12.17 1.04 -1.13
N LEU A 338 -11.15 1.41 -0.35
CA LEU A 338 -11.20 1.37 1.11
C LEU A 338 -11.25 2.81 1.63
N GLY A 339 -12.29 3.15 2.39
CA GLY A 339 -12.35 4.42 3.11
C GLY A 339 -11.44 4.42 4.32
N SER A 340 -11.37 5.57 5.02
CA SER A 340 -10.62 5.64 6.27
C SER A 340 -11.22 4.69 7.32
N GLY A 341 -10.39 3.78 7.80
CA GLY A 341 -10.75 2.75 8.76
C GLY A 341 -11.30 1.47 8.13
N ASP A 342 -11.44 1.38 6.80
CA ASP A 342 -11.79 0.14 6.13
C ASP A 342 -10.54 -0.73 5.91
N GLY A 343 -10.75 -2.02 5.79
CA GLY A 343 -9.70 -2.99 5.53
C GLY A 343 -10.20 -4.20 4.77
N LEU A 344 -9.26 -5.07 4.41
CA LEU A 344 -9.50 -6.25 3.58
C LEU A 344 -8.58 -7.38 4.01
N LEU A 345 -9.14 -8.59 4.10
CA LEU A 345 -8.34 -9.82 4.15
C LEU A 345 -7.86 -10.19 2.74
N LEU A 346 -6.54 -10.29 2.55
CA LEU A 346 -5.93 -10.61 1.26
C LEU A 346 -5.80 -12.13 1.08
N LEU A 347 -6.75 -12.72 0.35
CA LEU A 347 -6.75 -14.16 0.06
C LEU A 347 -5.70 -14.57 -0.97
#